data_AF-A0A962LHV3-F1
#
_entry.id   AF-A0A962LHV3-F1
#
_cell.length_a   1.000
_cell.length_b   1.000
_cell.length_c   1.000
_cell.angle_alpha   90.00
_cell.angle_beta   90.00
_cell.angle_gamma   90.00
#
_symmetry.space_group_name_H-M   'P 1'
#
loop_
_entity.id
_entity.type
_entity.pdbx_description
1 polymer ?
#
loop_
_entity_poly.entity_id
_entity_poly.type
_entity_poly.pdbx_seq_one_letter_code
_entity_poly.pdbx_strand_id
1 'polypeptide(L)'
;NVFSVIFATLSQATAQAQALGKPAPDLLGGSGPQMATIIATPLFHVTANNCAAQTATVAGGKLVHMHKWDAGEALRIIEEEKITVFSGVPTMSREIIMHPDFSKRDTSTLSAFNGGGAAVQPDLVDKITRAGRGAQPGQGYGMTETCGIISSASGFFLADKPTSTGILMPIYDIKTIDADGNTLPAG
;
A
#
# COMPACT_ATOMS: atom_id res chain seq x y z
N ASN A 1 9.60 0.44 10.11
CA ASN A 1 9.06 1.02 11.37
C ASN A 1 7.62 1.51 11.09
N VAL A 2 6.65 1.29 11.99
CA VAL A 2 5.25 1.77 11.84
C VAL A 2 5.16 3.29 11.64
N PHE A 3 6.02 4.07 12.30
CA PHE A 3 6.06 5.53 12.12
C PHE A 3 6.46 5.93 10.70
N SER A 4 7.31 5.15 10.03
CA SER A 4 7.67 5.38 8.63
C SER A 4 6.47 5.17 7.70
N VAL A 5 5.63 4.17 7.98
CA VAL A 5 4.41 3.90 7.18
C VAL A 5 3.40 5.03 7.36
N ILE A 6 3.20 5.49 8.59
CA ILE A 6 2.34 6.63 8.91
C ILE A 6 2.86 7.89 8.22
N PHE A 7 4.16 8.17 8.34
CA PHE A 7 4.80 9.31 7.67
C PHE A 7 4.60 9.26 6.15
N ALA A 8 4.88 8.12 5.51
CA ALA A 8 4.66 7.94 4.07
C ALA A 8 3.22 8.28 3.67
N THR A 9 2.25 7.72 4.41
CA THR A 9 0.82 7.89 4.13
C THR A 9 0.41 9.36 4.25
N LEU A 10 0.77 10.01 5.36
CA LEU A 10 0.42 11.41 5.59
C LEU A 10 1.13 12.37 4.63
N SER A 11 2.44 12.20 4.43
CA SER A 11 3.23 13.09 3.58
C SER A 11 2.78 13.02 2.12
N GLN A 12 2.55 11.82 1.58
CA GLN A 12 2.12 11.66 0.19
C GLN A 12 0.68 12.11 -0.03
N ALA A 13 -0.24 11.80 0.90
CA ALA A 13 -1.61 12.29 0.81
C ALA A 13 -1.69 13.82 0.91
N THR A 14 -0.88 14.43 1.78
CA THR A 14 -0.77 15.90 1.91
C THR A 14 -0.17 16.51 0.64
N ALA A 15 0.93 15.96 0.12
CA ALA A 15 1.57 16.45 -1.08
C ALA A 15 0.64 16.35 -2.31
N GLN A 16 -0.12 15.25 -2.42
CA GLN A 16 -1.12 15.09 -3.47
C GLN A 16 -2.26 16.10 -3.33
N ALA A 17 -2.78 16.32 -2.12
CA ALA A 17 -3.81 17.32 -1.89
C ALA A 17 -3.34 18.73 -2.26
N GLN A 18 -2.13 19.10 -1.84
CA GLN A 18 -1.50 20.38 -2.21
C GLN A 18 -1.33 20.53 -3.72
N ALA A 19 -0.84 19.49 -4.42
CA ALA A 19 -0.70 19.50 -5.87
C ALA A 19 -2.04 19.68 -6.61
N LEU A 20 -3.15 19.25 -5.99
CA LEU A 20 -4.50 19.42 -6.51
C LEU A 20 -5.23 20.68 -6.00
N GLY A 21 -4.56 21.54 -5.23
CA GLY A 21 -5.18 22.73 -4.62
C GLY A 21 -6.28 22.41 -3.60
N LYS A 22 -6.21 21.23 -2.97
CA LYS A 22 -7.16 20.75 -1.96
C LYS A 22 -6.55 20.81 -0.54
N PRO A 23 -7.36 20.93 0.51
CA PRO A 23 -6.88 20.81 1.88
C PRO A 23 -6.31 19.41 2.13
N ALA A 24 -5.29 19.34 2.99
CA ALA A 24 -4.72 18.06 3.41
C ALA A 24 -5.81 17.19 4.08
N PRO A 25 -5.86 15.88 3.77
CA PRO A 25 -6.86 15.01 4.36
C PRO A 25 -6.55 14.77 5.85
N ASP A 26 -7.61 14.80 6.66
CA ASP A 26 -7.54 14.43 8.07
C ASP A 26 -7.59 12.90 8.23
N LEU A 27 -6.45 12.24 8.00
CA LEU A 27 -6.35 10.78 8.04
C LEU A 27 -6.27 10.20 9.46
N LEU A 28 -6.05 11.03 10.48
CA LEU A 28 -5.89 10.60 11.88
C LEU A 28 -6.96 11.18 12.83
N GLY A 29 -7.67 12.23 12.46
CA GLY A 29 -8.63 12.92 13.32
C GLY A 29 -10.03 12.28 13.39
N GLY A 30 -10.22 11.10 12.81
CA GLY A 30 -11.41 10.27 13.01
C GLY A 30 -12.70 10.82 12.39
N SER A 31 -12.62 11.86 11.56
CA SER A 31 -13.75 12.47 10.87
C SER A 31 -14.21 11.71 9.62
N GLY A 32 -13.36 10.80 9.12
CA GLY A 32 -13.65 9.91 7.98
C GLY A 32 -14.16 8.51 8.39
N PRO A 33 -14.57 7.68 7.40
CA PRO A 33 -14.91 6.28 7.66
C PRO A 33 -13.72 5.54 8.29
N GLN A 34 -14.02 4.65 9.24
CA GLN A 34 -13.00 3.83 9.90
C GLN A 34 -12.20 3.03 8.85
N MET A 35 -10.87 3.09 8.94
CA MET A 35 -10.01 2.24 8.13
C MET A 35 -10.32 0.76 8.40
N ALA A 36 -10.47 -0.03 7.35
CA ALA A 36 -10.60 -1.49 7.42
C ALA A 36 -9.66 -2.15 6.41
N THR A 37 -8.96 -3.20 6.83
CA THR A 37 -7.99 -3.95 6.01
C THR A 37 -8.11 -5.45 6.24
N ILE A 38 -7.78 -6.22 5.19
CA ILE A 38 -7.67 -7.69 5.28
C ILE A 38 -6.24 -8.05 5.64
N ILE A 39 -6.08 -8.87 6.69
CA ILE A 39 -4.82 -9.54 7.02
C ILE A 39 -4.86 -10.93 6.40
N ALA A 40 -4.39 -11.01 5.15
CA ALA A 40 -4.32 -12.25 4.38
C ALA A 40 -2.90 -12.80 4.22
N THR A 41 -1.89 -12.06 4.66
CA THR A 41 -0.48 -12.50 4.70
C THR A 41 -0.09 -12.87 6.13
N PRO A 42 0.80 -13.86 6.34
CA PRO A 42 1.16 -14.29 7.68
C PRO A 42 1.81 -13.19 8.53
N LEU A 43 1.35 -13.03 9.77
CA LEU A 43 1.85 -12.01 10.71
C LEU A 43 3.29 -12.21 11.19
N PHE A 44 3.92 -13.34 10.86
CA PHE A 44 5.37 -13.48 11.08
C PHE A 44 6.22 -12.77 10.01
N HIS A 45 5.61 -12.26 8.94
CA HIS A 45 6.28 -11.40 7.97
C HIS A 45 6.13 -9.92 8.33
N VAL A 46 7.24 -9.18 8.24
CA VAL A 46 7.30 -7.74 8.60
C VAL A 46 6.31 -6.88 7.81
N THR A 47 6.01 -7.23 6.55
CA THR A 47 5.01 -6.51 5.74
C THR A 47 3.61 -6.63 6.34
N ALA A 48 3.19 -7.84 6.70
CA ALA A 48 1.88 -8.09 7.29
C ALA A 48 1.77 -7.47 8.68
N ASN A 49 2.81 -7.66 9.50
CA ASN A 49 2.82 -7.20 10.88
C ASN A 49 2.99 -5.69 10.98
N ASN A 50 4.11 -5.15 10.51
CA ASN A 50 4.47 -3.75 10.74
C ASN A 50 3.76 -2.80 9.77
N CYS A 51 3.67 -3.17 8.49
CA CYS A 51 3.13 -2.28 7.46
C CYS A 51 1.59 -2.35 7.33
N ALA A 52 0.96 -3.48 7.67
CA ALA A 52 -0.50 -3.60 7.64
C ALA A 52 -1.10 -3.58 9.05
N ALA A 53 -0.89 -4.63 9.86
CA ALA A 53 -1.58 -4.80 11.14
C ALA A 53 -1.29 -3.65 12.12
N GLN A 54 -0.02 -3.37 12.42
CA GLN A 54 0.37 -2.29 13.34
C GLN A 54 -0.09 -0.91 12.85
N THR A 55 0.00 -0.65 11.54
CA THR A 55 -0.42 0.63 10.96
C THR A 55 -1.93 0.83 11.14
N ALA A 56 -2.73 -0.18 10.82
CA ALA A 56 -4.17 -0.15 11.05
C ALA A 56 -4.51 -0.05 12.54
N THR A 57 -3.80 -0.76 13.43
CA THR A 57 -4.00 -0.65 14.88
C THR A 57 -3.75 0.77 15.39
N VAL A 58 -2.66 1.43 14.98
CA VAL A 58 -2.37 2.82 15.39
C VAL A 58 -3.43 3.78 14.87
N ALA A 59 -4.00 3.53 13.70
CA ALA A 59 -5.10 4.31 13.13
C ALA A 59 -6.49 3.98 13.73
N GLY A 60 -6.58 3.04 14.70
CA GLY A 60 -7.87 2.57 15.23
C GLY A 60 -8.71 1.81 14.21
N GLY A 61 -8.08 1.22 13.20
CA GLY A 61 -8.71 0.52 12.09
C GLY A 61 -9.16 -0.91 12.44
N LYS A 62 -10.12 -1.41 11.66
CA LYS A 62 -10.60 -2.79 11.68
C LYS A 62 -9.64 -3.73 10.97
N LEU A 63 -9.26 -4.80 11.65
CA LEU A 63 -8.46 -5.90 11.11
C LEU A 63 -9.37 -7.10 10.83
N VAL A 64 -9.49 -7.50 9.57
CA VAL A 64 -10.23 -8.71 9.19
C VAL A 64 -9.24 -9.79 8.82
N HIS A 65 -9.18 -10.87 9.61
CA HIS A 65 -8.22 -11.95 9.39
C HIS A 65 -8.74 -12.94 8.36
N MET A 66 -7.89 -13.29 7.41
CA MET A 66 -8.14 -14.33 6.42
C MET A 66 -7.11 -15.45 6.61
N HIS A 67 -7.57 -16.63 7.01
CA HIS A 67 -6.68 -17.76 7.36
C HIS A 67 -5.83 -18.23 6.18
N LYS A 68 -6.43 -18.28 4.99
CA LYS A 68 -5.76 -18.70 3.75
C LYS A 68 -6.24 -17.82 2.62
N TRP A 69 -5.31 -17.38 1.78
CA TRP A 69 -5.62 -16.57 0.62
C TRP A 69 -6.48 -17.30 -0.41
N ASP A 70 -7.52 -16.61 -0.86
CA ASP A 70 -8.41 -16.94 -1.97
C ASP A 70 -9.02 -15.61 -2.48
N ALA A 71 -8.89 -15.32 -3.77
CA ALA A 71 -9.31 -14.02 -4.30
C ALA A 71 -10.83 -13.82 -4.30
N GLY A 72 -11.60 -14.89 -4.48
CA GLY A 72 -13.07 -14.84 -4.45
C GLY A 72 -13.61 -14.58 -3.04
N GLU A 73 -13.03 -15.24 -2.05
CA GLU A 73 -13.32 -15.01 -0.64
C GLU A 73 -12.84 -13.63 -0.18
N ALA A 74 -11.68 -13.18 -0.64
CA ALA A 74 -11.21 -11.81 -0.37
C ALA A 74 -12.22 -10.78 -0.92
N LEU A 75 -12.79 -11.00 -2.11
CA LEU A 75 -13.84 -10.15 -2.68
C LEU A 75 -15.12 -10.15 -1.85
N ARG A 76 -15.56 -11.32 -1.35
CA ARG A 76 -16.70 -11.42 -0.43
C ARG A 76 -16.45 -10.63 0.85
N ILE A 77 -15.27 -10.78 1.45
CA ILE A 77 -14.85 -10.04 2.64
C ILE A 77 -14.80 -8.53 2.35
N ILE A 78 -14.24 -8.11 1.21
CA ILE A 78 -14.19 -6.69 0.82
C ILE A 78 -15.59 -6.07 0.84
N GLU A 79 -16.56 -6.75 0.26
CA GLU A 79 -17.95 -6.28 0.13
C GLU A 79 -18.68 -6.25 1.49
N GLU A 80 -18.59 -7.33 2.27
CA GLU A 80 -19.32 -7.48 3.54
C GLU A 80 -18.69 -6.61 4.65
N GLU A 81 -17.36 -6.61 4.73
CA GLU A 81 -16.62 -5.89 5.76
C GLU A 81 -16.27 -4.46 5.35
N LYS A 82 -16.69 -4.01 4.16
CA LYS A 82 -16.46 -2.65 3.67
C LYS A 82 -14.99 -2.26 3.76
N ILE A 83 -14.12 -3.16 3.29
CA ILE A 83 -12.66 -2.98 3.36
C ILE A 83 -12.29 -1.71 2.61
N THR A 84 -11.47 -0.87 3.26
CA THR A 84 -11.06 0.43 2.73
C THR A 84 -9.71 0.37 2.03
N VAL A 85 -8.82 -0.49 2.50
CA VAL A 85 -7.45 -0.59 2.00
C VAL A 85 -7.09 -2.07 1.93
N PHE A 86 -6.53 -2.50 0.81
CA PHE A 86 -5.91 -3.81 0.69
C PHE A 86 -4.38 -3.64 0.72
N SER A 87 -3.69 -4.45 1.53
CA SER A 87 -2.24 -4.48 1.58
C SER A 87 -1.75 -5.92 1.52
N GLY A 88 -0.97 -6.25 0.50
CA GLY A 88 -0.50 -7.63 0.27
C GLY A 88 0.65 -7.69 -0.72
N VAL A 89 0.99 -8.89 -1.19
CA VAL A 89 1.94 -9.00 -2.31
C VAL A 89 1.25 -8.58 -3.62
N PRO A 90 1.96 -7.97 -4.59
CA PRO A 90 1.37 -7.46 -5.83
C PRO A 90 0.47 -8.45 -6.58
N THR A 91 0.81 -9.74 -6.55
CA THR A 91 0.01 -10.81 -7.17
C THR A 91 -1.40 -10.91 -6.60
N MET A 92 -1.57 -10.69 -5.28
CA MET A 92 -2.89 -10.75 -4.64
C MET A 92 -3.81 -9.63 -5.16
N SER A 93 -3.28 -8.40 -5.28
CA SER A 93 -4.01 -7.27 -5.86
C SER A 93 -4.42 -7.55 -7.31
N ARG A 94 -3.52 -8.17 -8.09
CA ARG A 94 -3.84 -8.61 -9.46
C ARG A 94 -4.96 -9.64 -9.49
N GLU A 95 -4.88 -10.65 -8.63
CA GLU A 95 -5.90 -11.71 -8.57
C GLU A 95 -7.27 -11.16 -8.20
N ILE A 96 -7.35 -10.20 -7.26
CA ILE A 96 -8.61 -9.50 -6.96
C ILE A 96 -9.15 -8.79 -8.20
N ILE A 97 -8.33 -7.94 -8.84
CA ILE A 97 -8.79 -7.07 -9.95
C ILE A 97 -9.17 -7.89 -11.19
N MET A 98 -8.46 -8.99 -11.44
CA MET A 98 -8.70 -9.86 -12.58
C MET A 98 -9.74 -10.95 -12.30
N HIS A 99 -10.27 -11.04 -11.07
CA HIS A 99 -11.23 -12.08 -10.71
C HIS A 99 -12.54 -11.92 -11.52
N PRO A 100 -13.15 -13.01 -12.02
CA PRO A 100 -14.40 -12.95 -12.79
C PRO A 100 -15.57 -12.27 -12.07
N ASP A 101 -15.53 -12.22 -10.74
CA ASP A 101 -16.57 -11.60 -9.90
C ASP A 101 -16.24 -10.18 -9.44
N PHE A 102 -15.10 -9.61 -9.82
CA PHE A 102 -14.70 -8.26 -9.40
C PHE A 102 -15.74 -7.19 -9.78
N SER A 103 -16.32 -7.30 -10.98
CA SER A 103 -17.38 -6.40 -11.44
C SER A 103 -18.76 -6.70 -10.83
N LYS A 104 -18.95 -7.89 -10.24
CA LYS A 104 -20.21 -8.34 -9.66
C LYS A 104 -20.34 -7.99 -8.17
N ARG A 105 -19.25 -7.61 -7.53
CA ARG A 105 -19.16 -7.29 -6.10
C ARG A 105 -19.09 -5.78 -5.88
N ASP A 106 -19.61 -5.32 -4.76
CA ASP A 106 -19.41 -3.95 -4.29
C ASP A 106 -18.04 -3.79 -3.62
N THR A 107 -17.06 -3.34 -4.41
CA THR A 107 -15.72 -2.99 -3.95
C THR A 107 -15.50 -1.47 -3.89
N SER A 108 -16.58 -0.67 -3.84
CA SER A 108 -16.53 0.80 -3.88
C SER A 108 -15.84 1.44 -2.67
N THR A 109 -15.71 0.71 -1.55
CA THR A 109 -15.03 1.20 -0.36
C THR A 109 -13.50 1.15 -0.48
N LEU A 110 -12.95 0.36 -1.41
CA LEU A 110 -11.51 0.27 -1.61
C LEU A 110 -10.95 1.57 -2.19
N SER A 111 -10.14 2.26 -1.39
CA SER A 111 -9.45 3.48 -1.77
C SER A 111 -7.98 3.25 -2.15
N ALA A 112 -7.40 2.11 -1.78
CA ALA A 112 -6.02 1.80 -2.12
C ALA A 112 -5.72 0.29 -2.22
N PHE A 113 -4.87 -0.05 -3.18
CA PHE A 113 -4.16 -1.33 -3.24
C PHE A 113 -2.69 -1.05 -2.98
N ASN A 114 -2.26 -1.36 -1.76
CA ASN A 114 -0.88 -1.24 -1.35
C ASN A 114 -0.15 -2.58 -1.51
N GLY A 115 1.14 -2.52 -1.77
CA GLY A 115 1.96 -3.72 -1.78
C GLY A 115 3.43 -3.51 -1.46
N GLY A 116 4.11 -4.64 -1.27
CA GLY A 116 5.52 -4.71 -0.94
C GLY A 116 5.96 -6.17 -0.77
N GLY A 117 7.23 -6.38 -0.46
CA GLY A 117 7.80 -7.72 -0.28
C GLY A 117 8.02 -8.51 -1.57
N ALA A 118 7.56 -8.01 -2.72
CA ALA A 118 7.87 -8.54 -4.04
C ALA A 118 7.82 -7.41 -5.08
N ALA A 119 8.47 -7.65 -6.23
CA ALA A 119 8.47 -6.71 -7.34
C ALA A 119 7.04 -6.49 -7.88
N VAL A 120 6.71 -5.22 -8.10
CA VAL A 120 5.46 -4.79 -8.74
C VAL A 120 5.55 -5.15 -10.21
N GLN A 121 4.49 -5.73 -10.78
CA GLN A 121 4.44 -5.84 -12.22
C GLN A 121 4.12 -4.45 -12.80
N PRO A 122 4.85 -3.97 -13.83
CA PRO A 122 4.67 -2.62 -14.35
C PRO A 122 3.23 -2.30 -14.79
N ASP A 123 2.52 -3.28 -15.35
CA ASP A 123 1.12 -3.14 -15.80
C ASP A 123 0.10 -3.10 -14.64
N LEU A 124 0.50 -3.48 -13.42
CA LEU A 124 -0.42 -3.55 -12.29
C LEU A 124 -0.87 -2.15 -11.83
N VAL A 125 0.04 -1.17 -11.88
CA VAL A 125 -0.24 0.23 -11.51
C VAL A 125 -1.39 0.74 -12.38
N ASP A 126 -1.25 0.60 -13.70
CA ASP A 126 -2.30 0.98 -14.66
C ASP A 126 -3.60 0.21 -14.46
N LYS A 127 -3.52 -1.09 -14.16
CA LYS A 127 -4.72 -1.92 -13.92
C LYS A 127 -5.49 -1.47 -12.69
N ILE A 128 -4.80 -1.15 -11.59
CA ILE A 128 -5.43 -0.61 -10.37
C ILE A 128 -6.12 0.71 -10.70
N THR A 129 -5.41 1.64 -11.36
CA THR A 129 -5.97 2.95 -11.73
C THR A 129 -7.17 2.82 -12.67
N ARG A 130 -7.15 1.88 -13.62
CA ARG A 130 -8.24 1.66 -14.60
C ARG A 130 -9.41 0.85 -14.07
N ALA A 131 -9.26 0.11 -12.97
CA ALA A 131 -10.34 -0.68 -12.37
C ALA A 131 -11.55 0.19 -11.94
N GLY A 132 -11.42 1.52 -11.99
CA GLY A 132 -12.56 2.44 -12.12
C GLY A 132 -13.28 2.75 -10.81
N ARG A 133 -12.71 2.36 -9.67
CA ARG A 133 -13.35 2.52 -8.35
C ARG A 133 -12.63 3.51 -7.43
N GLY A 134 -11.79 4.38 -7.99
CA GLY A 134 -11.05 5.40 -7.23
C GLY A 134 -9.85 4.87 -6.44
N ALA A 135 -9.65 3.55 -6.41
CA ALA A 135 -8.52 2.92 -5.73
C ALA A 135 -7.17 3.36 -6.32
N GLN A 136 -6.24 3.74 -5.45
CA GLN A 136 -4.89 4.16 -5.83
C GLN A 136 -3.90 3.02 -5.67
N PRO A 137 -2.95 2.84 -6.60
CA PRO A 137 -1.83 1.93 -6.41
C PRO A 137 -0.85 2.51 -5.41
N GLY A 138 -0.35 1.70 -4.49
CA GLY A 138 0.71 2.07 -3.56
C GLY A 138 1.72 0.95 -3.42
N GLN A 139 3.00 1.28 -3.37
CA GLN A 139 4.07 0.31 -3.29
C GLN A 139 5.18 0.80 -2.37
N GLY A 140 5.83 -0.14 -1.69
CA GLY A 140 6.98 0.15 -0.84
C GLY A 140 8.08 -0.89 -0.98
N TYR A 141 9.32 -0.44 -0.81
CA TYR A 141 10.48 -1.30 -0.64
C TYR A 141 10.91 -1.31 0.82
N GLY A 142 11.28 -2.49 1.30
CA GLY A 142 11.69 -2.71 2.68
C GLY A 142 12.17 -4.15 2.88
N MET A 143 12.81 -4.38 4.01
CA MET A 143 13.37 -5.69 4.39
C MET A 143 13.07 -5.98 5.86
N THR A 144 13.24 -7.24 6.27
CA THR A 144 13.07 -7.63 7.67
C THR A 144 14.10 -6.93 8.56
N GLU A 145 15.33 -6.84 8.08
CA GLU A 145 16.50 -6.22 8.70
C GLU A 145 16.30 -4.72 8.96
N THR A 146 15.40 -4.07 8.22
CA THR A 146 15.07 -2.65 8.37
C THR A 146 13.75 -2.44 9.11
N CYS A 147 13.19 -3.47 9.73
CA CYS A 147 11.88 -3.43 10.38
C CYS A 147 10.76 -2.98 9.43
N GLY A 148 10.84 -3.38 8.15
CA GLY A 148 9.85 -3.10 7.12
C GLY A 148 10.29 -1.98 6.18
N ILE A 149 9.41 -1.02 5.94
CA ILE A 149 9.51 -0.04 4.85
C ILE A 149 10.73 0.90 4.97
N ILE A 150 11.43 1.09 3.85
CA ILE A 150 12.58 1.99 3.64
C ILE A 150 12.20 3.12 2.66
N SER A 151 11.43 2.81 1.61
CA SER A 151 10.91 3.79 0.64
C SER A 151 9.50 3.43 0.20
N SER A 152 8.74 4.42 -0.26
CA SER A 152 7.39 4.20 -0.78
C SER A 152 6.93 5.25 -1.78
N ALA A 153 6.01 4.85 -2.66
CA ALA A 153 5.28 5.72 -3.56
C ALA A 153 3.82 5.25 -3.66
N SER A 154 2.90 6.20 -3.76
CA SER A 154 1.47 5.92 -3.90
C SER A 154 0.77 6.92 -4.81
N GLY A 155 -0.37 6.50 -5.33
CA GLY A 155 -1.25 7.29 -6.17
C GLY A 155 -0.51 7.94 -7.33
N PHE A 156 -0.63 9.27 -7.42
CA PHE A 156 -0.03 10.06 -8.49
C PHE A 156 1.48 9.85 -8.62
N PHE A 157 2.23 9.77 -7.50
CA PHE A 157 3.68 9.61 -7.54
C PHE A 157 4.11 8.26 -8.11
N LEU A 158 3.36 7.21 -7.80
CA LEU A 158 3.62 5.88 -8.35
C LEU A 158 3.16 5.78 -9.81
N ALA A 159 2.06 6.44 -10.18
CA ALA A 159 1.61 6.50 -11.56
C ALA A 159 2.61 7.24 -12.48
N ASP A 160 3.26 8.29 -11.99
CA ASP A 160 4.29 9.04 -12.72
C ASP A 160 5.57 8.20 -12.94
N LYS A 161 5.98 7.41 -11.93
CA LYS A 161 7.15 6.52 -12.01
C LYS A 161 6.80 5.08 -11.59
N PRO A 162 6.12 4.29 -12.44
CA PRO A 162 5.61 2.96 -12.06
C PRO A 162 6.68 1.93 -11.66
N THR A 163 7.91 2.14 -12.09
CA THR A 163 9.06 1.28 -11.76
C THR A 163 9.81 1.70 -10.49
N SER A 164 9.42 2.84 -9.89
CA SER A 164 10.07 3.36 -8.69
C SER A 164 9.59 2.62 -7.44
N THR A 165 10.49 2.42 -6.48
CA THR A 165 10.12 2.03 -5.12
C THR A 165 9.76 3.23 -4.24
N GLY A 166 9.89 4.43 -4.80
CA GLY A 166 9.45 5.69 -4.21
C GLY A 166 10.50 6.43 -3.41
N ILE A 167 10.02 7.31 -2.52
CA ILE A 167 10.86 8.25 -1.77
C ILE A 167 11.28 7.60 -0.45
N LEU A 168 12.51 7.87 -0.01
CA LEU A 168 13.04 7.39 1.25
C LEU A 168 12.23 7.88 2.44
N MET A 169 12.11 7.01 3.44
CA MET A 169 11.58 7.37 4.75
C MET A 169 12.61 8.22 5.51
N PRO A 170 12.19 9.18 6.36
CA PRO A 170 13.03 10.28 6.85
C PRO A 170 14.15 9.86 7.82
N ILE A 171 14.20 8.58 8.20
CA ILE A 171 15.16 8.02 9.16
C ILE A 171 16.22 7.12 8.51
N TYR A 172 16.25 7.07 7.18
CA TYR A 172 17.22 6.26 6.44
C TYR A 172 18.12 7.13 5.59
N ASP A 173 19.40 6.78 5.60
CA ASP A 173 20.36 7.17 4.57
C ASP A 173 20.46 6.03 3.54
N ILE A 174 20.59 6.38 2.26
CA ILE A 174 20.84 5.41 1.19
C ILE A 174 22.13 5.77 0.46
N LYS A 175 22.84 4.73 0.02
CA LYS A 175 23.92 4.84 -0.96
C LYS A 175 23.83 3.67 -1.93
N THR A 176 24.21 3.91 -3.18
CA THR A 176 24.45 2.86 -4.17
C THR A 176 25.96 2.63 -4.26
N ILE A 177 26.37 1.37 -4.23
CA ILE A 177 27.78 0.96 -4.33
C ILE A 177 27.96 0.00 -5.50
N ASP A 178 29.11 0.07 -6.18
CA ASP A 178 29.52 -0.94 -7.16
C ASP A 178 30.05 -2.22 -6.49
N ALA A 179 30.48 -3.20 -7.30
CA ALA A 179 31.02 -4.47 -6.82
C ALA A 179 32.36 -4.33 -6.07
N ASP A 180 33.07 -3.22 -6.28
CA ASP A 180 34.36 -2.91 -5.63
C ASP A 180 34.15 -2.09 -4.34
N GLY A 181 32.91 -1.71 -4.02
CA GLY A 181 32.53 -0.96 -2.83
C GLY A 181 32.59 0.56 -2.99
N ASN A 182 32.82 1.08 -4.20
CA ASN A 182 32.84 2.52 -4.44
C ASN A 182 31.41 3.08 -4.48
N THR A 183 31.21 4.23 -3.84
CA THR A 183 29.94 4.96 -3.93
C THR A 183 29.72 5.46 -5.36
N LEU A 184 28.57 5.13 -5.93
CA LEU A 184 28.14 5.60 -7.24
C LEU A 184 27.37 6.94 -7.13
N PRO A 185 27.42 7.81 -8.15
CA PRO A 185 26.61 9.02 -8.20
C PRO A 185 25.12 8.70 -8.31
N ALA A 186 24.27 9.69 -8.02
CA ALA A 186 22.86 9.61 -8.34
C ALA A 186 22.67 9.44 -9.86
N GLY A 187 21.77 8.53 -10.25
CA GLY A 187 21.43 8.24 -11.64
C GLY A 187 20.43 9.23 -12.25
#